data_AF-A0A4Y2T4F0-F1
#
_entry.id   AF-A0A4Y2T4F0-F1
#
_cell.length_a   1.000
_cell.length_b   1.000
_cell.length_c   1.000
_cell.angle_alpha   90.00
_cell.angle_beta   90.00
_cell.angle_gamma   90.00
#
_symmetry.space_group_name_H-M   'P 1'
#
loop_
_entity.id
_entity.type
_entity.pdbx_description
1 polymer ?
#
loop_
_entity_poly.entity_id
_entity_poly.type
_entity_poly.pdbx_seq_one_letter_code
_entity_poly.pdbx_strand_id
1 'polypeptide(L)'
;MVSAVSFYAYRLMVRLTKNRLLNYRQLLHQYLVDMHGKIEAERLLFIRLNQKKLRVDEYIHLKDAITNDSDPANHGKLVILPSTFAGCPRNMHKYA
;
A
#
# COMPACT_ATOMS: atom_id res chain seq x y z
N MET A 1 5.69 0.57 18.95
CA MET A 1 4.99 -0.37 18.05
C MET A 1 5.88 -0.58 16.83
N VAL A 2 6.11 -1.83 16.41
CA VAL A 2 6.98 -2.15 15.27
C VAL A 2 6.10 -2.38 14.03
N SER A 3 6.39 -1.73 12.91
CA SER A 3 5.66 -1.95 11.65
C SER A 3 5.99 -3.33 11.06
N ALA A 4 5.08 -3.93 10.28
CA ALA A 4 5.38 -5.19 9.59
C ALA A 4 6.63 -5.09 8.71
N VAL A 5 6.84 -3.94 8.05
CA VAL A 5 8.03 -3.69 7.22
C VAL A 5 9.30 -3.80 8.06
N SER A 6 9.37 -3.10 9.18
CA SER A 6 10.56 -3.13 10.06
C SER A 6 10.81 -4.52 10.62
N PHE A 7 9.74 -5.24 10.99
CA PHE A 7 9.83 -6.59 11.52
C PHE A 7 10.36 -7.59 10.48
N TYR A 8 9.81 -7.59 9.26
CA TYR A 8 10.24 -8.51 8.21
C TYR A 8 11.61 -8.14 7.62
N ALA A 9 11.93 -6.84 7.51
CA ALA A 9 13.27 -6.39 7.13
C ALA A 9 14.32 -6.89 8.12
N TYR A 10 14.06 -6.78 9.42
CA TYR A 10 14.94 -7.34 10.46
C TYR A 10 15.16 -8.84 10.26
N ARG A 11 14.10 -9.60 9.96
CA ARG A 11 14.17 -11.05 9.78
C ARG A 11 14.89 -11.49 8.50
N LEU A 12 14.87 -10.67 7.46
CA LEU A 12 15.55 -10.92 6.17
C LEU A 12 16.98 -10.38 6.12
N MET A 13 17.35 -9.49 7.05
CA MET A 13 18.68 -8.89 7.11
C MET A 13 19.80 -9.95 7.10
N VAL A 14 20.80 -9.74 6.24
CA VAL A 14 22.04 -10.52 6.22
C VAL A 14 22.88 -10.13 7.43
N ARG A 15 23.39 -11.12 8.16
CA ARG A 15 24.18 -10.94 9.38
C ARG A 15 25.37 -11.86 9.39
N LEU A 16 26.37 -11.54 10.23
CA LEU A 16 27.51 -12.41 10.51
C LEU A 16 27.05 -13.77 11.06
N THR A 17 25.97 -13.78 11.85
CA THR A 17 25.32 -15.03 12.29
C THR A 17 24.49 -15.63 11.16
N LYS A 18 24.52 -16.97 11.03
CA LYS A 18 23.80 -17.68 9.98
C LYS A 18 22.29 -17.42 10.06
N ASN A 19 21.76 -16.68 9.10
CA ASN A 19 20.32 -16.57 8.87
C ASN A 19 19.83 -17.74 8.02
N ARG A 20 19.36 -18.82 8.68
CA ARG A 20 18.92 -20.04 8.00
C ARG A 20 17.75 -19.80 7.03
N LEU A 21 16.93 -18.78 7.30
CA LEU A 21 15.76 -18.45 6.49
C LEU A 21 16.13 -18.20 5.02
N LEU A 22 17.29 -17.58 4.78
CA LEU A 22 17.78 -17.23 3.45
C LEU A 22 18.21 -18.46 2.61
N ASN A 23 18.38 -19.63 3.22
CA ASN A 23 18.86 -20.84 2.54
C ASN A 23 17.73 -21.72 1.98
N TYR A 24 16.47 -21.44 2.30
CA TYR A 24 15.35 -22.33 1.96
C TYR A 24 14.80 -22.19 0.53
N ARG A 25 15.56 -21.58 -0.40
CA ARG A 25 15.24 -21.48 -1.86
C ARG A 25 13.76 -21.23 -2.14
N GLN A 26 13.00 -22.23 -2.63
CA GLN A 26 11.58 -22.07 -2.99
C GLN A 26 10.71 -21.61 -1.80
N LEU A 27 10.95 -22.14 -0.61
CA LEU A 27 10.21 -21.72 0.60
C LEU A 27 10.53 -20.28 0.98
N LEU A 28 11.74 -19.79 0.71
CA LEU A 28 12.07 -18.37 0.89
C LEU A 28 11.23 -17.50 -0.05
N HIS A 29 11.06 -17.89 -1.32
CA HIS A 29 10.25 -17.12 -2.26
C HIS A 29 8.78 -17.07 -1.81
N GLN A 30 8.21 -18.19 -1.41
CA GLN A 30 6.84 -18.23 -0.88
C GLN A 30 6.69 -17.34 0.37
N TYR A 31 7.66 -17.42 1.28
CA TYR A 31 7.70 -16.57 2.47
C TYR A 31 7.76 -15.08 2.10
N LEU A 32 8.62 -14.67 1.17
CA LEU A 32 8.73 -13.28 0.72
C LEU A 32 7.41 -12.74 0.15
N VAL A 33 6.72 -13.53 -0.67
CA VAL A 33 5.42 -13.17 -1.25
C VAL A 33 4.35 -13.00 -0.17
N ASP A 34 4.26 -13.94 0.79
CA ASP A 34 3.30 -13.85 1.89
C ASP A 34 3.57 -12.63 2.79
N MET A 35 4.85 -12.33 3.09
CA MET A 35 5.20 -11.16 3.90
C MET A 35 4.88 -9.86 3.18
N HIS A 36 5.14 -9.79 1.87
CA HIS A 36 4.78 -8.64 1.05
C HIS A 36 3.27 -8.38 1.08
N GLY A 37 2.45 -9.43 0.95
CA GLY A 37 1.00 -9.32 1.08
C GLY A 37 0.55 -8.73 2.43
N LYS A 38 1.18 -9.18 3.53
CA LYS A 38 0.89 -8.64 4.88
C LYS A 38 1.27 -7.17 5.03
N ILE A 39 2.44 -6.79 4.51
CA ILE A 39 2.92 -5.41 4.51
C ILE A 39 1.94 -4.50 3.74
N GLU A 40 1.55 -4.90 2.53
CA GLU A 40 0.65 -4.11 1.72
C GLU A 40 -0.76 -4.05 2.29
N ALA A 41 -1.23 -5.11 2.97
CA ALA A 41 -2.49 -5.08 3.70
C ALA A 41 -2.48 -4.05 4.85
N GLU A 42 -1.40 -4.00 5.65
CA GLU A 42 -1.24 -2.99 6.71
C GLU A 42 -1.18 -1.57 6.12
N ARG A 43 -0.46 -1.40 5.01
CA ARG A 43 -0.35 -0.12 4.30
C ARG A 43 -1.70 0.36 3.75
N LEU A 44 -2.49 -0.53 3.15
CA LEU A 44 -3.84 -0.21 2.65
C LEU A 44 -4.79 0.13 3.80
N LEU A 45 -4.69 -0.58 4.92
CA LEU A 45 -5.45 -0.25 6.12
C LEU A 45 -5.09 1.15 6.65
N PHE A 46 -3.79 1.46 6.71
CA PHE A 46 -3.32 2.80 7.09
C PHE A 46 -3.91 3.87 6.16
N ILE A 47 -3.83 3.67 4.84
CA ILE A 47 -4.40 4.62 3.86
C ILE A 47 -5.90 4.80 4.11
N ARG A 48 -6.65 3.72 4.29
CA ARG A 48 -8.10 3.75 4.55
C ARG A 48 -8.46 4.52 5.82
N LEU A 49 -7.69 4.33 6.90
CA LEU A 49 -7.97 4.96 8.20
C LEU A 49 -7.50 6.42 8.28
N ASN A 50 -6.49 6.80 7.49
CA ASN A 50 -5.82 8.11 7.60
C ASN A 50 -6.12 9.05 6.41
N GLN A 51 -7.22 8.84 5.69
CA GLN A 51 -7.61 9.66 4.52
C GLN A 51 -7.59 11.17 4.80
N LYS A 52 -8.08 11.61 5.97
CA LYS A 52 -8.05 13.03 6.39
C LYS A 52 -6.63 13.58 6.50
N LYS A 53 -5.71 12.81 7.11
CA LYS A 53 -4.29 13.19 7.25
C LYS A 53 -3.58 13.24 5.90
N LEU A 54 -3.98 12.37 4.98
CA LEU A 54 -3.50 12.34 3.60
C LEU A 54 -4.10 13.44 2.71
N ARG A 55 -4.95 14.33 3.30
CA ARG A 55 -5.69 15.40 2.61
C ARG A 55 -6.45 14.90 1.40
N VAL A 56 -7.12 13.75 1.57
CA VAL A 56 -7.79 13.12 0.45
C VAL A 56 -8.92 13.97 -0.12
N ASP A 57 -9.61 14.69 0.75
CA ASP A 57 -10.75 15.53 0.39
C ASP A 57 -10.37 16.65 -0.60
N GLU A 58 -9.12 17.16 -0.56
CA GLU A 58 -8.60 18.13 -1.55
C GLU A 58 -8.54 17.50 -2.96
N TYR A 59 -8.23 16.20 -3.07
CA TYR A 59 -8.23 15.49 -4.34
C TYR A 59 -9.64 15.17 -4.83
N ILE A 60 -10.61 15.00 -3.92
CA ILE A 60 -12.02 14.81 -4.28
C ILE A 60 -12.54 16.09 -4.93
N HIS A 61 -12.38 17.24 -4.28
CA HIS A 61 -12.86 18.52 -4.84
C HIS A 61 -12.18 18.88 -6.16
N LEU A 62 -10.89 18.56 -6.33
CA LEU A 62 -10.19 18.76 -7.61
C LEU A 62 -10.73 17.85 -8.72
N LYS A 63 -11.12 16.60 -8.39
CA LYS A 63 -11.67 15.64 -9.36
C LYS A 63 -13.14 15.91 -9.65
N ASP A 64 -13.92 16.30 -8.66
CA ASP A 64 -15.34 16.64 -8.79
C ASP A 64 -15.53 17.93 -9.59
N ALA A 65 -14.62 18.91 -9.45
CA ALA A 65 -14.58 20.09 -10.32
C ALA A 65 -14.39 19.74 -11.81
N ILE A 66 -13.87 18.54 -12.11
CA ILE A 66 -13.64 18.03 -13.48
C ILE A 66 -14.74 17.04 -13.91
N THR A 67 -15.50 16.44 -12.98
CA THR A 67 -16.35 15.25 -13.23
C THR A 67 -17.76 15.40 -12.62
N ASN A 68 -18.46 16.48 -12.95
CA ASN A 68 -19.82 16.78 -12.44
C ASN A 68 -20.93 15.98 -13.16
N ASP A 69 -20.91 14.64 -13.19
CA ASP A 69 -22.02 13.90 -13.81
C ASP A 69 -22.23 12.45 -13.32
N SER A 70 -22.40 12.23 -12.00
CA SER A 70 -22.91 10.92 -11.53
C SER A 70 -23.45 10.91 -10.09
N ASP A 71 -24.55 10.16 -9.90
CA ASP A 71 -25.40 10.05 -8.71
C ASP A 71 -24.67 9.70 -7.38
N PRO A 72 -24.99 10.39 -6.26
CA PRO A 72 -24.34 10.21 -4.96
C PRO A 72 -24.78 8.95 -4.19
N ALA A 73 -25.85 8.26 -4.62
CA ALA A 73 -26.44 7.14 -3.89
C ALA A 73 -25.74 5.78 -4.12
N ASN A 74 -24.88 5.66 -5.14
CA ASN A 74 -24.20 4.41 -5.52
C ASN A 74 -22.75 4.31 -5.04
N HIS A 75 -22.24 5.32 -4.36
CA HIS A 75 -20.85 5.33 -3.92
C HIS A 75 -20.71 4.72 -2.52
N GLY A 76 -20.27 3.46 -2.46
CA GLY A 76 -19.61 2.95 -1.26
C GLY A 76 -18.49 3.89 -0.80
N LYS A 77 -18.05 3.79 0.46
CA LYS A 77 -17.03 4.69 1.02
C LYS A 77 -15.77 4.73 0.13
N LEU A 78 -15.60 5.81 -0.62
CA LEU A 78 -14.49 6.01 -1.54
C LEU A 78 -13.19 6.15 -0.75
N VAL A 79 -12.21 5.29 -1.03
CA VAL A 79 -10.85 5.39 -0.48
C VAL A 79 -9.91 5.75 -1.62
N ILE A 80 -9.25 6.89 -1.50
CA ILE A 80 -8.32 7.38 -2.53
C ILE A 80 -6.90 6.91 -2.18
N LEU A 81 -6.31 6.15 -3.09
CA LEU A 81 -4.95 5.64 -2.99
C LEU A 81 -3.93 6.70 -3.42
N PRO A 82 -2.88 7.02 -2.63
CA PRO A 82 -1.77 7.90 -3.00
C PRO A 82 -1.21 7.66 -4.41
N SER A 83 -0.70 8.70 -5.08
CA SER A 83 -0.01 8.54 -6.38
C SER A 83 1.28 7.72 -6.30
N THR A 84 1.79 7.48 -5.09
CA THR A 84 2.92 6.58 -4.82
C THR A 84 2.51 5.11 -4.73
N PHE A 85 1.22 4.79 -4.82
CA PHE A 85 0.75 3.40 -4.77
C PHE A 85 0.84 2.79 -6.18
N ALA A 86 1.68 1.77 -6.33
CA ALA A 86 1.91 1.11 -7.61
C ALA A 86 0.59 0.52 -8.16
N GLY A 87 0.34 0.71 -9.46
CA GLY A 87 -0.90 0.26 -10.13
C GLY A 87 -2.16 1.08 -9.82
N CYS A 88 -2.10 2.10 -8.94
CA CYS A 88 -3.20 3.05 -8.81
C CYS A 88 -3.34 3.88 -10.09
N PRO A 89 -4.57 4.25 -10.51
CA PRO A 89 -4.77 5.20 -11.61
C PRO A 89 -3.87 6.44 -11.49
N ARG A 90 -3.72 7.01 -10.30
CA ARG A 90 -2.88 8.20 -10.07
C ARG A 90 -1.38 7.96 -10.22
N ASN A 91 -0.91 6.72 -10.01
CA ASN A 91 0.48 6.35 -10.26
C ASN A 91 0.74 6.19 -11.76
N MET A 92 -0.21 5.59 -12.49
CA MET A 92 -0.08 5.37 -13.94
C MET A 92 -0.06 6.69 -14.73
N HIS A 93 -0.86 7.69 -14.33
CA HIS A 93 -0.88 9.00 -14.98
C HIS A 93 0.44 9.80 -14.84
N LYS A 94 1.36 9.40 -13.95
CA LYS A 94 2.68 10.05 -13.84
C LYS A 94 3.71 9.54 -14.85
N TYR A 95 3.44 8.40 -15.48
CA TYR A 95 4.34 7.75 -16.44
C TYR A 95 3.71 7.67 -17.85
N ALA A 96 2.55 8.32 -18.04
CA ALA A 96 1.92 8.55 -19.33
C ALA A 96 2.33 9.94 -19.84
#